data_AF-A0AAX4K4M3-F1
#
_entry.id   AF-A0AAX4K4M3-F1
#
_cell.length_a   1.000
_cell.length_b   1.000
_cell.length_c   1.000
_cell.angle_alpha   90.00
_cell.angle_beta   90.00
_cell.angle_gamma   90.00
#
_symmetry.space_group_name_H-M   'P 1'
#
loop_
_entity.id
_entity.type
_entity.pdbx_description
1 polymer ?
#
loop_
_entity_poly.entity_id
_entity_poly.type
_entity_poly.pdbx_seq_one_letter_code
_entity_poly.pdbx_strand_id
1 'polypeptide(L)'
;MSRRRTYSPSSSTSELMYPSRKVMRFCVLSIFIIAGVWVFTLNSDLSSSTTGNSQLFKRSKSNHNDETGGGGEEKEHLVDEYVNLFPKIRSYTETGQPKSPPVISNNNNNNLNDDDREQHNFQLEQDELENEDLIITGNPSNKIPFDWPRTKKLFVFGDSFSTRDKDYRKDGIDGGHFQELHGKATDMKWADYLYAVFHDFHILQYWNLAKVGATIHHSVLPPGLESYGTFETQINDFQDLFTPMPGPWQVQWQSNDTLFIVVFGINDNGRLNRDDLHEGGTLNITTTTKALVDSLLEQSKRLHGLGARNFLFMTLPPLHLSPKYKLPSQVGHDIHERVEQSVLEFNDYLRKGVKNLELELNDSNLMLFDLNKFWNLLLTYPELFGITDISRFRITIDGRLPNFGRMGLAYHDNQHVSWSSAELIARSVNGLLLRHSASLQLSNATETEYTA
;
A
#
# COMPACT_ATOMS: atom_id res chain seq x y z
N MET A 1 -29.21 5.31 -65.12
CA MET A 1 -30.06 6.51 -64.98
C MET A 1 -29.66 7.24 -63.70
N SER A 2 -29.28 8.50 -63.87
CA SER A 2 -28.81 9.45 -62.86
C SER A 2 -29.93 9.87 -61.89
N ARG A 3 -29.61 10.09 -60.61
CA ARG A 3 -29.88 11.38 -59.95
C ARG A 3 -29.14 11.56 -58.62
N ARG A 4 -28.25 12.55 -58.63
CA ARG A 4 -27.69 13.28 -57.49
C ARG A 4 -28.80 13.74 -56.53
N ARG A 5 -28.51 13.74 -55.23
CA ARG A 5 -29.05 14.74 -54.29
C ARG A 5 -27.89 15.44 -53.58
N THR A 6 -27.97 16.75 -53.70
CA THR A 6 -27.07 17.79 -53.21
C THR A 6 -27.19 17.96 -51.70
N TYR A 7 -26.07 18.07 -51.01
CA TYR A 7 -25.98 18.63 -49.66
C TYR A 7 -25.77 20.14 -49.77
N SER A 8 -26.54 20.91 -49.00
CA SER A 8 -26.29 22.32 -48.73
C SER A 8 -26.30 22.51 -47.21
N PRO A 9 -25.39 23.31 -46.63
CA PRO A 9 -25.29 23.52 -45.19
C PRO A 9 -26.17 24.69 -44.74
N SER A 10 -26.87 24.55 -43.62
CA SER A 10 -27.54 25.67 -42.93
C SER A 10 -27.09 25.76 -41.48
N SER A 11 -26.57 26.92 -41.13
CA SER A 11 -26.12 27.39 -39.83
C SER A 11 -27.25 27.88 -38.91
N SER A 12 -26.99 27.82 -37.60
CA SER A 12 -27.68 28.50 -36.48
C SER A 12 -29.09 27.96 -36.15
N THR A 13 -29.48 27.67 -34.91
CA THR A 13 -29.24 28.37 -33.63
C THR A 13 -29.31 27.39 -32.45
N SER A 14 -28.57 27.65 -31.39
CA SER A 14 -28.66 26.96 -30.09
C SER A 14 -30.04 27.13 -29.44
N GLU A 15 -30.90 26.11 -29.53
CA GLU A 15 -32.11 26.03 -28.72
C GLU A 15 -31.72 25.67 -27.28
N LEU A 16 -31.88 26.65 -26.39
CA LEU A 16 -31.76 26.48 -24.95
C LEU A 16 -32.87 25.51 -24.50
N MET A 17 -32.51 24.26 -24.23
CA MET A 17 -33.45 23.21 -23.83
C MET A 17 -33.92 23.48 -22.39
N TYR A 18 -35.10 24.08 -22.23
CA TYR A 18 -35.70 24.24 -20.90
C TYR A 18 -36.15 22.86 -20.37
N PRO A 19 -35.75 22.48 -19.13
CA PRO A 19 -36.16 21.21 -18.54
C PRO A 19 -37.67 21.14 -18.41
N SER A 20 -38.25 19.98 -18.75
CA SER A 20 -39.69 19.79 -18.72
C SER A 20 -40.28 20.10 -17.34
N ARG A 21 -41.56 20.49 -17.30
CA ARG A 21 -42.28 20.77 -16.03
C ARG A 21 -42.21 19.61 -15.02
N LYS A 22 -41.97 18.38 -15.47
CA LYS A 22 -41.76 17.21 -14.59
C LYS A 22 -40.39 17.23 -13.91
N VAL A 23 -39.34 17.63 -14.63
CA VAL A 23 -37.97 17.77 -14.11
C VAL A 23 -37.88 18.94 -13.11
N MET A 24 -38.51 20.08 -13.44
CA MET A 24 -38.59 21.22 -12.50
C MET A 24 -39.32 20.86 -11.20
N ARG A 25 -40.40 20.07 -11.27
CA ARG A 25 -41.10 19.57 -10.07
C ARG A 25 -40.25 18.63 -9.23
N PHE A 26 -39.42 17.80 -9.86
CA PHE A 26 -38.48 16.91 -9.16
C PHE A 26 -37.39 17.72 -8.44
N CYS A 27 -36.79 18.71 -9.11
CA CYS A 27 -35.76 19.57 -8.49
C CYS A 27 -36.32 20.38 -7.31
N VAL A 28 -37.52 20.92 -7.42
CA VAL A 28 -38.17 21.65 -6.32
C VAL A 28 -38.47 20.74 -5.13
N LEU A 29 -38.93 19.51 -5.36
CA LEU A 29 -39.12 18.49 -4.31
C LEU A 29 -37.80 18.12 -3.62
N SER A 30 -36.71 17.96 -4.37
CA SER A 30 -35.38 17.68 -3.81
C SER A 30 -34.87 18.82 -2.91
N ILE A 31 -35.11 20.08 -3.28
CA ILE A 31 -34.75 21.24 -2.47
C ILE A 31 -35.54 21.26 -1.16
N PHE A 32 -36.85 20.93 -1.18
CA PHE A 32 -37.65 20.84 0.04
C PHE A 32 -37.27 19.66 0.94
N ILE A 33 -36.82 18.53 0.38
CA ILE A 33 -36.32 17.40 1.17
C ILE A 33 -34.99 17.76 1.84
N ILE A 34 -34.07 18.40 1.12
CA ILE A 34 -32.78 18.84 1.67
C ILE A 34 -32.99 19.92 2.73
N ALA A 35 -33.86 20.90 2.49
CA ALA A 35 -34.22 21.92 3.47
C ALA A 35 -34.93 21.31 4.70
N GLY A 36 -35.79 20.31 4.50
CA GLY A 36 -36.46 19.59 5.57
C GLY A 36 -35.49 18.81 6.46
N VAL A 37 -34.52 18.11 5.86
CA VAL A 37 -33.45 17.42 6.59
C VAL A 37 -32.58 18.42 7.35
N TRP A 38 -32.25 19.56 6.73
CA TRP A 38 -31.42 20.61 7.35
C TRP A 38 -32.12 21.31 8.54
N VAL A 39 -33.42 21.61 8.41
CA VAL A 39 -34.25 22.16 9.51
C VAL A 39 -34.45 21.14 10.63
N PHE A 40 -34.55 19.84 10.31
CA PHE A 40 -34.65 18.80 11.33
C PHE A 40 -33.33 18.60 12.10
N THR A 41 -32.18 18.78 11.45
CA THR A 41 -30.85 18.74 12.09
C THR A 41 -30.51 19.99 12.90
N LEU A 42 -31.13 21.14 12.61
CA LEU A 42 -30.91 22.39 13.34
C LEU A 42 -31.84 22.58 14.55
N ASN A 43 -33.00 21.92 14.58
CA ASN A 43 -33.90 21.93 15.75
C ASN A 43 -33.61 20.84 16.76
N SER A 44 -32.65 19.94 16.49
CA SER A 44 -32.16 18.95 17.45
C SER A 44 -30.92 19.47 18.17
N ASP A 45 -31.05 20.60 18.87
CA ASP A 45 -30.00 21.09 19.77
C ASP A 45 -30.35 20.75 21.22
N LEU A 46 -29.57 19.79 21.75
CA LEU A 46 -29.04 19.75 23.11
C LEU A 46 -29.93 20.28 24.25
N SER A 47 -30.99 19.52 24.60
CA SER A 47 -31.50 19.54 25.98
C SER A 47 -31.02 18.30 26.73
N SER A 48 -30.31 18.56 27.83
CA SER A 48 -29.71 17.59 28.72
C SER A 48 -30.71 16.63 29.39
N SER A 49 -30.20 15.43 29.69
CA SER A 49 -30.77 14.37 30.53
C SER A 49 -31.89 13.50 29.92
N THR A 50 -31.52 12.28 29.48
CA THR A 50 -31.97 11.00 30.07
C THR A 50 -31.45 9.80 29.23
N THR A 51 -30.43 9.12 29.80
CA THR A 51 -29.99 7.72 29.62
C THR A 51 -29.79 7.08 28.25
N GLY A 52 -28.51 6.82 27.94
CA GLY A 52 -28.04 5.74 27.07
C GLY A 52 -27.01 6.21 26.05
N ASN A 53 -25.75 5.79 26.20
CA ASN A 53 -24.63 5.94 25.23
C ASN A 53 -23.62 7.09 25.42
N SER A 54 -23.23 7.40 26.66
CA SER A 54 -21.96 8.11 26.94
C SER A 54 -20.85 7.19 27.49
N GLN A 55 -20.76 5.96 26.96
CA GLN A 55 -19.69 5.00 27.28
C GLN A 55 -18.71 4.74 26.12
N LEU A 56 -18.60 5.66 25.16
CA LEU A 56 -17.70 5.50 24.00
C LEU A 56 -16.25 5.96 24.24
N PHE A 57 -15.89 6.44 25.44
CA PHE A 57 -14.50 6.83 25.79
C PHE A 57 -13.99 6.31 27.13
N LYS A 58 -14.67 5.34 27.77
CA LYS A 58 -14.24 4.81 29.09
C LYS A 58 -13.92 3.31 29.14
N ARG A 59 -13.94 2.59 28.02
CA ARG A 59 -13.75 1.13 28.02
C ARG A 59 -12.32 0.63 27.76
N SER A 60 -11.31 1.48 27.99
CA SER A 60 -9.90 1.07 28.02
C SER A 60 -9.22 1.20 29.40
N LYS A 61 -9.94 1.65 30.45
CA LYS A 61 -9.40 1.80 31.82
C LYS A 61 -10.05 0.85 32.84
N SER A 62 -10.29 -0.41 32.47
CA SER A 62 -10.68 -1.45 33.43
C SER A 62 -10.01 -2.75 33.07
N ASN A 63 -8.75 -2.89 33.49
CA ASN A 63 -8.20 -4.12 34.10
C ASN A 63 -6.73 -3.86 34.48
N HIS A 64 -6.51 -3.18 35.60
CA HIS A 64 -5.37 -3.34 36.52
C HIS A 64 -5.45 -2.21 37.56
N ASN A 65 -6.18 -2.47 38.64
CA ASN A 65 -5.84 -1.86 39.91
C ASN A 65 -4.75 -2.75 40.50
N ASP A 66 -3.51 -2.31 40.39
CA ASP A 66 -2.55 -2.51 41.47
C ASP A 66 -1.89 -1.16 41.73
N GLU A 67 -2.06 -0.70 42.97
CA GLU A 67 -1.52 0.53 43.50
C GLU A 67 0.00 0.44 43.56
N THR A 68 0.72 1.28 42.83
CA THR A 68 1.94 1.94 43.30
C THR A 68 2.23 3.14 42.40
N GLY A 69 2.49 4.29 43.03
CA GLY A 69 2.77 5.55 42.34
C GLY A 69 4.08 5.54 41.58
N GLY A 70 4.04 6.01 40.34
CA GLY A 70 5.19 6.33 39.50
C GLY A 70 4.69 7.15 38.32
N GLY A 71 5.35 8.26 37.99
CA GLY A 71 4.95 9.18 36.92
C GLY A 71 4.76 8.43 35.60
N GLY A 72 3.52 8.36 35.13
CA GLY A 72 3.18 7.69 33.88
C GLY A 72 3.38 8.63 32.70
N GLU A 73 4.32 8.32 31.82
CA GLU A 73 4.28 8.80 30.44
C GLU A 73 2.90 8.50 29.86
N GLU A 74 2.25 9.53 29.31
CA GLU A 74 0.97 9.38 28.65
C GLU A 74 1.20 8.51 27.39
N LYS A 75 0.80 7.23 27.43
CA LYS A 75 0.94 6.34 26.27
C LYS A 75 0.24 6.96 25.07
N GLU A 76 0.99 7.20 24.00
CA GLU A 76 0.49 7.73 22.73
C GLU A 76 -0.68 6.86 22.22
N HIS A 77 -1.72 7.50 21.68
CA HIS A 77 -2.92 6.79 21.23
C HIS A 77 -2.60 5.97 19.97
N LEU A 78 -3.16 4.75 19.85
CA LEU A 78 -2.87 3.82 18.74
C LEU A 78 -3.05 4.43 17.34
N VAL A 79 -4.02 5.33 17.18
CA VAL A 79 -4.25 6.04 15.92
C VAL A 79 -3.06 6.95 15.61
N ASP A 80 -2.59 7.73 16.58
CA ASP A 80 -1.48 8.67 16.41
C ASP A 80 -0.18 7.91 16.12
N GLU A 81 0.06 6.82 16.86
CA GLU A 81 1.19 5.94 16.64
C GLU A 81 1.21 5.37 15.20
N TYR A 82 0.04 4.98 14.66
CA TYR A 82 -0.07 4.46 13.29
C TYR A 82 0.10 5.56 12.24
N VAL A 83 -0.56 6.71 12.43
CA VAL A 83 -0.50 7.84 11.49
C VAL A 83 0.93 8.39 11.38
N ASN A 84 1.67 8.42 12.48
CA ASN A 84 3.05 8.91 12.53
C ASN A 84 4.07 8.02 11.77
N LEU A 85 3.68 6.83 11.33
CA LEU A 85 4.52 5.97 10.47
C LEU A 85 4.56 6.43 9.02
N PHE A 86 3.58 7.19 8.58
CA PHE A 86 3.49 7.64 7.20
C PHE A 86 4.36 8.88 7.01
N PRO A 87 5.09 8.99 5.87
CA PRO A 87 5.77 10.24 5.55
C PRO A 87 4.79 11.41 5.56
N LYS A 88 5.18 12.50 6.23
CA LYS A 88 4.42 13.73 6.19
C LYS A 88 4.47 14.29 4.77
N ILE A 89 3.31 14.72 4.27
CA ILE A 89 3.25 15.46 3.01
C ILE A 89 3.68 16.88 3.34
N ARG A 90 4.51 17.50 2.49
CA ARG A 90 4.88 18.90 2.66
C ARG A 90 3.63 19.78 2.63
N SER A 91 3.55 20.73 3.55
CA SER A 91 2.47 21.71 3.60
C SER A 91 2.55 22.68 2.42
N TYR A 92 1.41 23.27 2.05
CA TYR A 92 1.33 24.32 1.03
C TYR A 92 2.31 25.48 1.30
N THR A 93 2.53 25.80 2.57
CA THR A 93 3.49 26.83 3.01
C THR A 93 4.95 26.46 2.76
N GLU A 94 5.28 25.17 2.71
CA GLU A 94 6.64 24.66 2.44
C GLU A 94 6.90 24.46 0.95
N THR A 95 5.86 24.32 0.12
CA THR A 95 5.98 24.12 -1.34
C THR A 95 5.86 25.42 -2.13
N GLY A 96 5.40 26.51 -1.51
CA GLY A 96 5.16 27.81 -2.17
C GLY A 96 3.87 27.82 -3.00
N GLN A 97 3.45 29.02 -3.45
CA GLN A 97 2.29 29.15 -4.34
C GLN A 97 2.56 28.46 -5.69
N PRO A 98 1.54 27.81 -6.29
CA PRO A 98 1.65 27.24 -7.62
C PRO A 98 2.07 28.32 -8.62
N LYS A 99 3.24 28.15 -9.25
CA LYS A 99 3.60 28.98 -10.39
C LYS A 99 2.76 28.50 -11.57
N SER A 100 1.92 29.39 -12.11
CA SER A 100 1.21 29.12 -13.36
C SER A 100 2.18 28.60 -14.41
N PRO A 101 1.80 27.60 -15.22
CA PRO A 101 2.64 27.16 -16.32
C PRO A 101 3.02 28.39 -17.17
N PRO A 102 4.30 28.52 -17.58
CA PRO A 102 4.73 29.64 -18.39
C PRO A 102 3.85 29.71 -19.62
N VAL A 103 3.19 30.86 -19.81
CA VAL A 103 2.44 31.15 -21.03
C VAL A 103 3.46 31.09 -22.17
N ILE A 104 3.40 30.03 -22.96
CA ILE A 104 4.12 29.96 -24.23
C ILE A 104 3.44 31.00 -25.12
N SER A 105 3.98 32.22 -25.16
CA SER A 105 3.64 33.18 -26.18
C SER A 105 4.16 32.63 -27.50
N ASN A 106 3.24 32.18 -28.36
CA ASN A 106 3.54 31.92 -29.76
C ASN A 106 3.86 33.25 -30.45
N ASN A 107 5.10 33.73 -30.31
CA ASN A 107 5.65 34.73 -31.21
C ASN A 107 6.22 34.04 -32.44
N ASN A 108 5.32 33.55 -33.30
CA ASN A 108 5.63 33.35 -34.70
C ASN A 108 5.56 34.71 -35.40
N ASN A 109 6.66 35.44 -35.40
CA ASN A 109 6.95 36.42 -36.44
C ASN A 109 8.35 36.13 -36.96
N ASN A 110 8.40 35.27 -37.98
CA ASN A 110 9.52 35.15 -38.89
C ASN A 110 9.68 36.50 -39.61
N ASN A 111 10.76 37.21 -39.32
CA ASN A 111 11.41 38.07 -40.31
C ASN A 111 12.91 37.80 -40.23
N LEU A 112 13.35 36.97 -41.17
CA LEU A 112 14.73 36.87 -41.61
C LEU A 112 15.13 38.23 -42.18
N ASN A 113 16.24 38.79 -41.71
CA ASN A 113 17.13 39.59 -42.54
C ASN A 113 18.56 39.32 -42.06
N ASP A 114 19.37 38.98 -43.06
CA ASP A 114 20.83 38.85 -43.02
C ASP A 114 21.51 40.19 -42.68
N ASP A 115 22.81 40.08 -42.40
CA ASP A 115 23.83 41.11 -42.19
C ASP A 115 24.01 41.62 -40.75
N ASP A 116 24.97 41.05 -40.02
CA ASP A 116 26.29 41.70 -39.89
C ASP A 116 27.28 40.85 -39.07
N ARG A 117 28.51 40.80 -39.58
CA ARG A 117 29.70 40.28 -38.89
C ARG A 117 30.18 41.33 -37.89
N GLU A 118 30.63 40.93 -36.70
CA GLU A 118 31.99 41.23 -36.22
C GLU A 118 32.32 40.60 -34.87
N GLN A 119 33.62 40.38 -34.70
CA GLN A 119 34.31 39.75 -33.59
C GLN A 119 34.34 40.68 -32.37
N HIS A 120 34.26 40.14 -31.15
CA HIS A 120 35.18 40.56 -30.08
C HIS A 120 35.27 39.52 -28.96
N ASN A 121 36.51 39.34 -28.51
CA ASN A 121 36.96 38.39 -27.50
C ASN A 121 37.25 39.13 -26.19
N PHE A 122 37.22 38.39 -25.07
CA PHE A 122 37.80 38.67 -23.74
C PHE A 122 37.03 39.48 -22.67
N GLN A 123 36.81 38.77 -21.55
CA GLN A 123 37.18 39.10 -20.16
C GLN A 123 36.06 39.35 -19.14
N LEU A 124 35.94 38.36 -18.23
CA LEU A 124 35.69 38.42 -16.77
C LEU A 124 35.13 39.71 -16.16
N GLU A 125 34.02 39.57 -15.44
CA GLU A 125 33.77 40.26 -14.17
C GLU A 125 32.95 39.34 -13.24
N GLN A 126 33.55 39.07 -12.07
CA GLN A 126 32.91 38.57 -10.85
C GLN A 126 32.30 39.76 -10.09
N ASP A 127 31.23 39.50 -9.34
CA ASP A 127 30.69 40.20 -8.15
C ASP A 127 29.15 40.01 -8.16
N GLU A 128 28.38 39.57 -7.17
CA GLU A 128 28.45 39.25 -5.73
C GLU A 128 27.27 38.25 -5.46
N LEU A 129 27.48 37.05 -4.90
CA LEU A 129 27.15 36.64 -3.52
C LEU A 129 25.88 37.25 -2.89
N GLU A 130 24.85 36.43 -2.64
CA GLU A 130 24.45 35.99 -1.29
C GLU A 130 23.18 35.10 -1.28
N ASN A 131 23.22 34.10 -0.39
CA ASN A 131 22.14 33.19 0.05
C ASN A 131 21.74 32.02 -0.84
N GLU A 132 22.36 30.86 -0.58
CA GLU A 132 21.62 29.71 -0.03
C GLU A 132 22.59 28.66 0.52
N ASP A 133 22.36 28.28 1.78
CA ASP A 133 23.06 27.19 2.48
C ASP A 133 22.83 25.84 1.78
N LEU A 134 23.66 25.54 0.78
CA LEU A 134 23.84 24.19 0.24
C LEU A 134 25.14 23.62 0.79
N ILE A 135 25.10 23.16 2.04
CA ILE A 135 26.07 22.19 2.55
C ILE A 135 25.79 20.87 1.82
N ILE A 136 26.37 20.70 0.64
CA ILE A 136 26.54 19.40 -0.01
C ILE A 136 27.80 18.78 0.58
N THR A 137 27.64 17.90 1.56
CA THR A 137 28.66 16.91 1.93
C THR A 137 28.10 15.50 1.73
N GLY A 138 28.50 14.88 0.62
CA GLY A 138 28.18 13.49 0.31
C GLY A 138 27.98 13.31 -1.19
N ASN A 139 28.70 12.36 -1.77
CA ASN A 139 28.52 11.89 -3.15
C ASN A 139 27.03 11.86 -3.51
N PRO A 140 26.56 12.45 -4.62
CA PRO A 140 25.15 12.35 -4.99
C PRO A 140 24.83 10.88 -5.19
N SER A 141 23.98 10.32 -4.33
CA SER A 141 23.50 8.95 -4.52
C SER A 141 22.89 8.85 -5.92
N ASN A 142 23.27 7.86 -6.71
CA ASN A 142 22.60 7.51 -7.98
C ASN A 142 21.14 7.03 -7.78
N LYS A 143 20.59 7.20 -6.57
CA LYS A 143 19.23 6.87 -6.18
C LYS A 143 18.25 7.73 -6.97
N ILE A 144 17.46 7.07 -7.81
CA ILE A 144 16.31 7.70 -8.45
C ILE A 144 15.16 7.72 -7.44
N PRO A 145 14.55 8.89 -7.15
CA PRO A 145 13.41 8.96 -6.24
C PRO A 145 12.26 8.06 -6.69
N PHE A 146 11.70 7.28 -5.76
CA PHE A 146 10.52 6.45 -6.03
C PHE A 146 9.30 7.30 -6.36
N ASP A 147 8.47 6.86 -7.31
CA ASP A 147 7.23 7.55 -7.68
C ASP A 147 6.14 6.53 -8.02
N TRP A 148 5.21 6.29 -7.07
CA TRP A 148 4.20 5.25 -7.21
C TRP A 148 3.30 5.45 -8.44
N PRO A 149 2.76 6.65 -8.74
CA PRO A 149 1.94 6.87 -9.94
C PRO A 149 2.66 6.63 -11.27
N ARG A 150 4.01 6.59 -11.28
CA ARG A 150 4.83 6.31 -12.48
C ARG A 150 5.37 4.88 -12.52
N THR A 151 5.10 4.08 -11.49
CA THR A 151 5.53 2.69 -11.45
C THR A 151 4.80 1.91 -12.54
N LYS A 152 5.54 1.14 -13.34
CA LYS A 152 5.02 0.37 -14.48
C LYS A 152 5.10 -1.12 -14.28
N LYS A 153 5.83 -1.58 -13.27
CA LYS A 153 6.07 -2.99 -13.01
C LYS A 153 5.96 -3.27 -11.51
N LEU A 154 5.26 -4.34 -11.16
CA LEU A 154 5.10 -4.80 -9.79
C LEU A 154 5.48 -6.27 -9.70
N PHE A 155 6.50 -6.57 -8.89
CA PHE A 155 6.83 -7.94 -8.50
C PHE A 155 6.47 -8.17 -7.04
N VAL A 156 5.76 -9.25 -6.75
CA VAL A 156 5.38 -9.64 -5.39
C VAL A 156 6.00 -10.98 -5.04
N PHE A 157 6.74 -11.00 -3.93
CA PHE A 157 7.32 -12.19 -3.32
C PHE A 157 6.66 -12.40 -1.96
N GLY A 158 6.37 -13.64 -1.62
CA GLY A 158 5.79 -13.93 -0.32
C GLY A 158 5.12 -15.27 -0.18
N ASP A 159 4.15 -15.33 0.72
CA ASP A 159 3.41 -16.55 1.04
C ASP A 159 1.91 -16.47 0.69
N SER A 160 1.08 -17.34 1.28
CA SER A 160 -0.37 -17.42 1.07
C SER A 160 -1.14 -16.14 1.40
N PHE A 161 -0.54 -15.23 2.16
CA PHE A 161 -1.11 -13.91 2.43
C PHE A 161 -1.17 -13.05 1.16
N SER A 162 -0.25 -13.26 0.23
CA SER A 162 -0.12 -12.51 -1.02
C SER A 162 -0.31 -13.37 -2.28
N THR A 163 -0.26 -14.70 -2.17
CA THR A 163 -0.20 -15.64 -3.31
C THR A 163 -1.34 -15.48 -4.30
N ARG A 164 -0.98 -15.59 -5.58
CA ARG A 164 -1.85 -15.89 -6.71
C ARG A 164 -1.39 -17.20 -7.32
N ASP A 165 -2.32 -18.12 -7.63
CA ASP A 165 -1.99 -19.45 -8.16
C ASP A 165 -1.52 -19.38 -9.63
N LYS A 166 -0.30 -18.90 -9.84
CA LYS A 166 0.36 -18.80 -11.15
C LYS A 166 1.77 -19.38 -11.07
N ASP A 167 2.08 -20.32 -11.96
CA ASP A 167 3.42 -20.91 -12.09
C ASP A 167 4.05 -20.45 -13.40
N TYR A 168 4.89 -19.42 -13.35
CA TYR A 168 5.53 -18.86 -14.55
C TYR A 168 6.55 -19.81 -15.20
N ARG A 169 7.10 -20.78 -14.47
CA ARG A 169 7.98 -21.79 -15.08
C ARG A 169 7.19 -22.74 -15.96
N LYS A 170 5.99 -23.13 -15.51
CA LYS A 170 5.11 -24.04 -16.24
C LYS A 170 4.33 -23.33 -17.35
N ASP A 171 3.76 -22.16 -17.04
CA ASP A 171 2.83 -21.46 -17.92
C ASP A 171 3.51 -20.44 -18.83
N GLY A 172 4.78 -20.13 -18.57
CA GLY A 172 5.52 -19.05 -19.22
C GLY A 172 5.25 -17.68 -18.62
N ILE A 173 6.10 -16.72 -19.01
CA ILE A 173 5.97 -15.32 -18.62
C ILE A 173 4.92 -14.65 -19.52
N ASP A 174 3.83 -14.20 -18.91
CA ASP A 174 2.79 -13.44 -19.59
C ASP A 174 3.08 -11.93 -19.57
N GLY A 175 2.19 -11.16 -20.18
CA GLY A 175 2.30 -9.70 -20.22
C GLY A 175 1.97 -8.99 -18.90
N GLY A 176 1.76 -9.71 -17.78
CA GLY A 176 1.47 -9.10 -16.48
C GLY A 176 0.14 -8.32 -16.44
N HIS A 177 -0.81 -8.67 -17.32
CA HIS A 177 -2.16 -8.11 -17.35
C HIS A 177 -3.17 -9.22 -17.07
N PHE A 178 -3.92 -9.09 -15.98
CA PHE A 178 -4.88 -10.10 -15.52
C PHE A 178 -6.31 -9.58 -15.65
N GLN A 179 -6.92 -9.80 -16.82
CA GLN A 179 -8.25 -9.30 -17.14
C GLN A 179 -9.32 -9.71 -16.13
N GLU A 180 -9.18 -10.90 -15.53
CA GLU A 180 -10.07 -11.46 -14.52
C GLU A 180 -10.07 -10.70 -13.18
N LEU A 181 -9.07 -9.85 -12.94
CA LEU A 181 -9.02 -8.96 -11.76
C LEU A 181 -9.70 -7.62 -12.02
N HIS A 182 -9.79 -7.19 -13.28
CA HIS A 182 -10.34 -5.86 -13.61
C HIS A 182 -11.86 -5.84 -13.44
N GLY A 183 -12.36 -4.82 -12.74
CA GLY A 183 -13.78 -4.71 -12.40
C GLY A 183 -14.26 -5.69 -11.33
N LYS A 184 -13.35 -6.53 -10.78
CA LYS A 184 -13.66 -7.42 -9.66
C LYS A 184 -13.65 -6.60 -8.36
N ALA A 185 -14.78 -6.56 -7.67
CA ALA A 185 -14.91 -5.82 -6.41
C ALA A 185 -14.59 -6.67 -5.16
N THR A 186 -14.57 -7.99 -5.27
CA THR A 186 -14.49 -8.92 -4.13
C THR A 186 -13.51 -10.07 -4.38
N ASP A 187 -13.19 -10.84 -3.33
CA ASP A 187 -12.46 -12.12 -3.42
C ASP A 187 -11.08 -12.01 -4.08
N MET A 188 -10.35 -10.93 -3.78
CA MET A 188 -8.96 -10.68 -4.20
C MET A 188 -8.04 -10.64 -2.98
N LYS A 189 -6.75 -10.96 -3.17
CA LYS A 189 -5.72 -10.73 -2.16
C LYS A 189 -5.35 -9.24 -2.15
N TRP A 190 -4.69 -8.80 -1.08
CA TRP A 190 -4.38 -7.38 -0.91
C TRP A 190 -3.49 -6.85 -2.05
N ALA A 191 -2.53 -7.65 -2.54
CA ALA A 191 -1.67 -7.28 -3.66
C ALA A 191 -2.43 -7.19 -4.98
N ASP A 192 -3.43 -8.05 -5.19
CA ASP A 192 -4.32 -7.97 -6.36
C ASP A 192 -5.15 -6.67 -6.33
N TYR A 193 -5.66 -6.24 -5.16
CA TYR A 193 -6.34 -4.94 -5.01
C TYR A 193 -5.40 -3.77 -5.31
N LEU A 194 -4.16 -3.84 -4.84
CA LEU A 194 -3.17 -2.80 -5.11
C LEU A 194 -2.95 -2.61 -6.63
N TYR A 195 -2.87 -3.72 -7.36
CA TYR A 195 -2.75 -3.74 -8.82
C TYR A 195 -4.03 -3.30 -9.56
N ALA A 196 -5.18 -3.91 -9.24
CA ALA A 196 -6.38 -3.81 -10.05
C ALA A 196 -7.28 -2.62 -9.71
N VAL A 197 -7.14 -2.06 -8.49
CA VAL A 197 -8.03 -1.01 -7.97
C VAL A 197 -7.27 0.26 -7.62
N PHE A 198 -6.09 0.14 -6.99
CA PHE A 198 -5.36 1.31 -6.46
C PHE A 198 -4.21 1.80 -7.34
N HIS A 199 -4.02 1.21 -8.50
CA HIS A 199 -3.13 1.71 -9.55
C HIS A 199 -3.84 1.62 -10.91
N ASP A 200 -3.45 2.46 -11.87
CA ASP A 200 -3.91 2.31 -13.25
C ASP A 200 -3.33 1.03 -13.85
N PHE A 201 -4.20 0.03 -14.04
CA PHE A 201 -3.85 -1.27 -14.59
C PHE A 201 -3.55 -1.23 -16.10
N HIS A 202 -3.84 -0.12 -16.80
CA HIS A 202 -3.39 0.09 -18.17
C HIS A 202 -1.91 0.47 -18.23
N ILE A 203 -1.33 0.92 -17.11
CA ILE A 203 0.08 1.33 -16.98
C ILE A 203 0.90 0.27 -16.27
N LEU A 204 0.37 -0.28 -15.17
CA LEU A 204 1.06 -1.26 -14.34
C LEU A 204 0.95 -2.66 -14.95
N GLN A 205 2.08 -3.34 -15.06
CA GLN A 205 2.13 -4.79 -15.25
C GLN A 205 2.53 -5.46 -13.94
N TYR A 206 1.97 -6.63 -13.67
CA TYR A 206 2.03 -7.31 -12.37
C TYR A 206 2.47 -8.76 -12.52
N TRP A 207 3.45 -9.19 -11.72
CA TRP A 207 3.85 -10.60 -11.59
C TRP A 207 3.96 -10.96 -10.10
N ASN A 208 3.21 -11.97 -9.71
CA ASN A 208 3.16 -12.47 -8.33
C ASN A 208 3.87 -13.82 -8.23
N LEU A 209 5.05 -13.84 -7.64
CA LEU A 209 5.85 -15.04 -7.37
C LEU A 209 5.59 -15.64 -5.99
N ALA A 210 4.72 -15.05 -5.17
CA ALA A 210 4.38 -15.57 -3.85
C ALA A 210 3.79 -16.98 -3.94
N LYS A 211 4.18 -17.87 -3.02
CA LYS A 211 3.74 -19.28 -2.99
C LYS A 211 3.14 -19.64 -1.64
N VAL A 212 2.01 -20.35 -1.66
CA VAL A 212 1.36 -20.83 -0.42
C VAL A 212 2.36 -21.65 0.40
N GLY A 213 2.42 -21.36 1.71
CA GLY A 213 3.27 -22.12 2.64
C GLY A 213 4.76 -21.81 2.59
N ALA A 214 5.19 -20.87 1.73
CA ALA A 214 6.60 -20.53 1.57
C ALA A 214 7.20 -19.96 2.88
N THR A 215 8.43 -20.36 3.17
CA THR A 215 9.26 -19.81 4.27
C THR A 215 10.36 -18.89 3.72
N ILE A 216 11.12 -18.25 4.59
CA ILE A 216 12.18 -17.33 4.16
C ILE A 216 13.36 -18.08 3.56
N HIS A 217 13.91 -19.07 4.29
CA HIS A 217 15.14 -19.74 3.91
C HIS A 217 15.18 -21.18 4.41
N HIS A 218 15.53 -22.11 3.52
CA HIS A 218 15.45 -23.55 3.81
C HIS A 218 16.38 -23.97 4.95
N SER A 219 17.59 -23.42 5.01
CA SER A 219 18.59 -23.78 6.05
C SER A 219 18.30 -23.23 7.44
N VAL A 220 17.45 -22.21 7.58
CA VAL A 220 17.05 -21.67 8.89
C VAL A 220 15.78 -22.36 9.36
N LEU A 221 14.76 -22.38 8.50
CA LEU A 221 13.51 -23.07 8.77
C LEU A 221 12.87 -23.53 7.44
N PRO A 222 12.91 -24.84 7.13
CA PRO A 222 12.39 -25.34 5.85
C PRO A 222 10.86 -25.24 5.81
N PRO A 223 10.26 -25.13 4.61
CA PRO A 223 8.81 -25.09 4.46
C PRO A 223 8.17 -26.42 4.91
N GLY A 224 6.84 -26.40 5.09
CA GLY A 224 6.10 -27.61 5.46
C GLY A 224 6.10 -28.70 4.39
N LEU A 225 6.22 -28.31 3.12
CA LEU A 225 6.42 -29.17 1.98
C LEU A 225 7.46 -28.51 1.07
N GLU A 226 8.35 -29.30 0.48
CA GLU A 226 9.38 -28.79 -0.44
C GLU A 226 8.77 -28.01 -1.62
N SER A 227 7.61 -28.47 -2.11
CA SER A 227 6.88 -27.82 -3.21
C SER A 227 6.37 -26.41 -2.89
N TYR A 228 6.28 -26.02 -1.61
CA TYR A 228 5.92 -24.64 -1.24
C TYR A 228 7.08 -23.66 -1.48
N GLY A 229 8.31 -24.16 -1.46
CA GLY A 229 9.52 -23.37 -1.69
C GLY A 229 9.77 -22.33 -0.60
N THR A 230 10.67 -21.40 -0.92
CA THR A 230 11.14 -20.33 -0.04
C THR A 230 11.30 -19.00 -0.80
N PHE A 231 11.59 -17.90 -0.09
CA PHE A 231 11.97 -16.64 -0.75
C PHE A 231 13.17 -16.83 -1.70
N GLU A 232 14.18 -17.60 -1.27
CA GLU A 232 15.32 -17.96 -2.12
C GLU A 232 14.87 -18.62 -3.43
N THR A 233 13.94 -19.58 -3.39
CA THR A 233 13.45 -20.21 -4.61
C THR A 233 12.66 -19.25 -5.50
N GLN A 234 11.90 -18.31 -4.92
CA GLN A 234 11.18 -17.29 -5.69
C GLN A 234 12.15 -16.30 -6.33
N ILE A 235 13.28 -15.97 -5.69
CA ILE A 235 14.36 -15.17 -6.30
C ILE A 235 15.05 -15.96 -7.41
N ASN A 236 15.26 -17.28 -7.25
CA ASN A 236 15.79 -18.12 -8.33
C ASN A 236 14.86 -18.10 -9.55
N ASP A 237 13.55 -18.22 -9.32
CA ASP A 237 12.53 -18.09 -10.37
C ASP A 237 12.59 -16.69 -11.01
N PHE A 238 12.71 -15.64 -10.21
CA PHE A 238 12.86 -14.27 -10.72
C PHE A 238 14.12 -14.12 -11.57
N GLN A 239 15.27 -14.60 -11.09
CA GLN A 239 16.55 -14.54 -11.77
C GLN A 239 16.48 -15.24 -13.13
N ASP A 240 15.99 -16.47 -13.17
CA ASP A 240 15.96 -17.27 -14.39
C ASP A 240 14.99 -16.71 -15.43
N LEU A 241 13.86 -16.16 -14.99
CA LEU A 241 12.77 -15.77 -15.87
C LEU A 241 12.84 -14.29 -16.27
N PHE A 242 13.23 -13.41 -15.36
CA PHE A 242 13.09 -11.96 -15.53
C PHE A 242 14.42 -11.23 -15.70
N THR A 243 15.58 -11.91 -15.65
CA THR A 243 16.91 -11.27 -15.76
C THR A 243 17.70 -11.79 -16.97
N PRO A 244 18.78 -11.09 -17.42
CA PRO A 244 19.31 -9.80 -16.96
C PRO A 244 18.39 -8.62 -17.27
N MET A 245 18.71 -7.42 -16.76
CA MET A 245 18.00 -6.16 -17.09
C MET A 245 18.54 -5.55 -18.40
N PRO A 246 17.70 -4.96 -19.30
CA PRO A 246 16.24 -4.99 -19.28
C PRO A 246 15.73 -6.43 -19.34
N GLY A 247 14.73 -6.75 -18.52
CA GLY A 247 14.15 -8.10 -18.47
C GLY A 247 13.64 -8.59 -19.84
N PRO A 248 13.08 -9.81 -19.91
CA PRO A 248 12.63 -10.41 -21.18
C PRO A 248 11.68 -9.47 -21.93
N TRP A 249 11.66 -9.57 -23.26
CA TRP A 249 11.04 -8.56 -24.13
C TRP A 249 9.56 -8.28 -23.83
N GLN A 250 8.82 -9.25 -23.29
CA GLN A 250 7.42 -9.09 -22.88
C GLN A 250 7.26 -8.23 -21.62
N VAL A 251 8.32 -8.13 -20.81
CA VAL A 251 8.34 -7.51 -19.49
C VAL A 251 9.10 -6.19 -19.52
N GLN A 252 10.32 -6.17 -20.06
CA GLN A 252 11.19 -4.97 -20.18
C GLN A 252 11.25 -4.11 -18.90
N TRP A 253 11.28 -4.74 -17.72
CA TRP A 253 11.32 -3.99 -16.46
C TRP A 253 12.66 -3.27 -16.28
N GLN A 254 12.63 -2.13 -15.58
CA GLN A 254 13.78 -1.31 -15.24
C GLN A 254 13.79 -1.00 -13.74
N SER A 255 14.98 -0.79 -13.16
CA SER A 255 15.11 -0.44 -11.75
C SER A 255 14.28 0.77 -11.32
N ASN A 256 14.13 1.76 -12.20
CA ASN A 256 13.51 3.05 -11.88
C ASN A 256 11.99 3.09 -12.07
N ASP A 257 11.37 2.05 -12.62
CA ASP A 257 9.91 1.98 -12.85
C ASP A 257 9.27 0.72 -12.24
N THR A 258 10.03 -0.01 -11.42
CA THR A 258 9.62 -1.29 -10.84
C THR A 258 9.59 -1.26 -9.32
N LEU A 259 8.49 -1.71 -8.72
CA LEU A 259 8.35 -1.98 -7.29
C LEU A 259 8.46 -3.47 -6.99
N PHE A 260 9.28 -3.82 -5.99
CA PHE A 260 9.47 -5.17 -5.46
C PHE A 260 8.88 -5.26 -4.06
N ILE A 261 7.85 -6.07 -3.87
CA ILE A 261 7.19 -6.28 -2.58
C ILE A 261 7.67 -7.60 -1.97
N VAL A 262 8.07 -7.58 -0.71
CA VAL A 262 8.56 -8.75 0.04
C VAL A 262 7.73 -8.95 1.30
N VAL A 263 6.96 -10.05 1.36
CA VAL A 263 6.10 -10.40 2.51
C VAL A 263 6.32 -11.85 2.93
N PHE A 264 7.08 -12.08 3.99
CA PHE A 264 7.37 -13.42 4.51
C PHE A 264 7.39 -13.45 6.04
N GLY A 265 7.43 -14.67 6.59
CA GLY A 265 7.61 -14.93 8.01
C GLY A 265 6.38 -15.53 8.70
N ILE A 266 5.20 -15.54 8.06
CA ILE A 266 3.98 -16.11 8.67
C ILE A 266 4.13 -17.62 8.86
N ASN A 267 4.60 -18.32 7.82
CA ASN A 267 4.83 -19.77 7.90
C ASN A 267 6.02 -20.11 8.81
N ASP A 268 7.08 -19.30 8.75
CA ASP A 268 8.25 -19.46 9.61
C ASP A 268 7.86 -19.35 11.09
N ASN A 269 7.06 -18.34 11.44
CA ASN A 269 6.57 -18.14 12.80
C ASN A 269 5.63 -19.27 13.25
N GLY A 270 4.72 -19.72 12.39
CA GLY A 270 3.85 -20.86 12.68
C GLY A 270 4.61 -22.18 12.90
N ARG A 271 5.77 -22.35 12.27
CA ARG A 271 6.61 -23.56 12.39
C ARG A 271 7.62 -23.46 13.53
N LEU A 272 8.21 -22.30 13.76
CA LEU A 272 9.13 -22.02 14.86
C LEU A 272 8.54 -22.43 16.21
N ASN A 273 7.27 -22.12 16.43
CA ASN A 273 6.62 -22.27 17.73
C ASN A 273 6.01 -23.66 18.00
N ARG A 274 6.26 -24.63 17.12
CA ARG A 274 5.71 -25.99 17.16
C ARG A 274 6.78 -27.04 17.49
N ASP A 275 6.85 -27.45 18.76
CA ASP A 275 7.84 -28.44 19.25
C ASP A 275 7.74 -29.79 18.53
N ASP A 276 6.53 -30.18 18.10
CA ASP A 276 6.29 -31.43 17.41
C ASP A 276 6.89 -31.48 15.99
N LEU A 277 7.31 -30.33 15.45
CA LEU A 277 8.04 -30.22 14.18
C LEU A 277 9.56 -30.31 14.36
N HIS A 278 10.07 -30.30 15.60
CA HIS A 278 11.49 -30.18 15.92
C HIS A 278 11.96 -31.32 16.83
N GLU A 279 11.51 -32.54 16.55
CA GLU A 279 11.84 -33.76 17.32
C GLU A 279 11.50 -33.66 18.83
N GLY A 280 10.51 -32.83 19.18
CA GLY A 280 10.12 -32.55 20.56
C GLY A 280 11.00 -31.50 21.25
N GLY A 281 11.97 -30.91 20.56
CA GLY A 281 12.76 -29.78 21.03
C GLY A 281 12.10 -28.43 20.75
N THR A 282 12.27 -27.47 21.65
CA THR A 282 11.84 -26.09 21.42
C THR A 282 12.99 -25.28 20.83
N LEU A 283 12.77 -24.70 19.65
CA LEU A 283 13.73 -23.76 19.05
C LEU A 283 13.77 -22.46 19.85
N ASN A 284 14.96 -21.84 19.95
CA ASN A 284 15.10 -20.56 20.62
C ASN A 284 14.50 -19.43 19.76
N ILE A 285 13.39 -18.85 20.23
CA ILE A 285 12.65 -17.81 19.51
C ILE A 285 13.57 -16.69 19.03
N THR A 286 14.40 -16.12 19.92
CA THR A 286 15.26 -14.98 19.61
C THR A 286 16.31 -15.28 18.57
N THR A 287 17.05 -16.37 18.75
CA THR A 287 18.13 -16.74 17.84
C THR A 287 17.58 -17.11 16.46
N THR A 288 16.51 -17.91 16.41
CA THR A 288 15.91 -18.33 15.13
C THR A 288 15.23 -17.17 14.42
N THR A 289 14.49 -16.33 15.13
CA THR A 289 13.83 -15.15 14.56
C THR A 289 14.83 -14.16 13.99
N LYS A 290 15.94 -13.92 14.70
CA LYS A 290 17.04 -13.09 14.17
C LYS A 290 17.61 -13.70 12.89
N ALA A 291 17.92 -15.00 12.87
CA ALA A 291 18.47 -15.67 11.70
C ALA A 291 17.52 -15.65 10.48
N LEU A 292 16.21 -15.73 10.72
CA LEU A 292 15.18 -15.59 9.70
C LEU A 292 15.18 -14.19 9.07
N VAL A 293 15.17 -13.14 9.90
CA VAL A 293 15.20 -11.76 9.38
C VAL A 293 16.53 -11.46 8.70
N ASP A 294 17.66 -11.87 9.26
CA ASP A 294 18.98 -11.73 8.62
C ASP A 294 18.97 -12.38 7.21
N SER A 295 18.40 -13.58 7.08
CA SER A 295 18.28 -14.28 5.80
C SER A 295 17.35 -13.57 4.82
N LEU A 296 16.23 -13.00 5.29
CA LEU A 296 15.31 -12.21 4.46
C LEU A 296 16.01 -10.98 3.88
N LEU A 297 16.80 -10.28 4.68
CA LEU A 297 17.54 -9.09 4.23
C LEU A 297 18.67 -9.47 3.28
N GLU A 298 19.37 -10.58 3.52
CA GLU A 298 20.41 -11.08 2.61
C GLU A 298 19.84 -11.49 1.24
N GLN A 299 18.71 -12.20 1.23
CA GLN A 299 18.01 -12.51 -0.02
C GLN A 299 17.51 -11.24 -0.74
N SER A 300 17.13 -10.21 0.01
CA SER A 300 16.78 -8.90 -0.57
C SER A 300 17.99 -8.19 -1.19
N LYS A 301 19.19 -8.31 -0.61
CA LYS A 301 20.45 -7.84 -1.23
C LYS A 301 20.76 -8.60 -2.52
N ARG A 302 20.48 -9.91 -2.56
CA ARG A 302 20.60 -10.69 -3.79
C ARG A 302 19.65 -10.17 -4.88
N LEU A 303 18.39 -9.87 -4.53
CA LEU A 303 17.43 -9.27 -5.45
C LEU A 303 17.87 -7.85 -5.91
N HIS A 304 18.48 -7.06 -5.02
CA HIS A 304 19.12 -5.79 -5.39
C HIS A 304 20.29 -5.98 -6.38
N GLY A 305 21.12 -7.01 -6.18
CA GLY A 305 22.19 -7.39 -7.11
C GLY A 305 21.69 -7.76 -8.51
N LEU A 306 20.42 -8.18 -8.63
CA LEU A 306 19.75 -8.43 -9.91
C LEU A 306 19.15 -7.16 -10.56
N GLY A 307 19.24 -6.01 -9.90
CA GLY A 307 18.80 -4.71 -10.40
C GLY A 307 17.60 -4.10 -9.67
N ALA A 308 17.03 -4.75 -8.65
CA ALA A 308 15.93 -4.17 -7.89
C ALA A 308 16.38 -2.92 -7.10
N ARG A 309 15.58 -1.85 -7.11
CA ARG A 309 15.90 -0.58 -6.42
C ARG A 309 14.76 0.02 -5.60
N ASN A 310 13.51 -0.40 -5.79
CA ASN A 310 12.39 0.06 -4.97
C ASN A 310 11.77 -1.14 -4.26
N PHE A 311 11.84 -1.14 -2.93
CA PHE A 311 11.39 -2.25 -2.11
C PHE A 311 10.27 -1.80 -1.16
N LEU A 312 9.25 -2.64 -1.01
CA LEU A 312 8.30 -2.55 0.09
C LEU A 312 8.35 -3.84 0.91
N PHE A 313 8.69 -3.70 2.19
CA PHE A 313 8.62 -4.75 3.19
C PHE A 313 7.35 -4.63 4.01
N MET A 314 6.92 -5.73 4.64
CA MET A 314 5.80 -5.72 5.60
C MET A 314 6.17 -6.43 6.89
N THR A 315 5.79 -5.83 8.02
CA THR A 315 5.80 -6.54 9.31
C THR A 315 4.77 -7.68 9.31
N LEU A 316 4.96 -8.66 10.18
CA LEU A 316 3.94 -9.68 10.44
C LEU A 316 2.73 -9.05 11.14
N PRO A 317 1.49 -9.39 10.73
CA PRO A 317 0.32 -9.04 11.54
C PRO A 317 0.44 -9.70 12.93
N PRO A 318 -0.34 -9.26 13.95
CA PRO A 318 -0.37 -9.90 15.26
C PRO A 318 -1.01 -11.30 15.13
N LEU A 319 -0.21 -12.28 14.71
CA LEU A 319 -0.69 -13.63 14.34
C LEU A 319 -1.41 -14.30 15.51
N HIS A 320 -0.93 -14.12 16.74
CA HIS A 320 -1.56 -14.64 17.95
C HIS A 320 -3.04 -14.22 18.10
N LEU A 321 -3.45 -13.08 17.52
CA LEU A 321 -4.84 -12.61 17.51
C LEU A 321 -5.71 -13.20 16.40
N SER A 322 -5.13 -13.93 15.44
CA SER A 322 -5.91 -14.66 14.44
C SER A 322 -6.72 -15.78 15.11
N PRO A 323 -7.87 -16.18 14.53
CA PRO A 323 -8.71 -17.20 15.13
C PRO A 323 -7.97 -18.51 15.44
N LYS A 324 -6.98 -18.89 14.62
CA LYS A 324 -6.16 -20.10 14.78
C LYS A 324 -5.47 -20.20 16.13
N TYR A 325 -4.87 -19.10 16.61
CA TYR A 325 -4.11 -19.08 17.87
C TYR A 325 -4.94 -18.49 19.02
N LYS A 326 -5.94 -17.65 18.73
CA LYS A 326 -6.76 -16.98 19.76
C LYS A 326 -7.88 -17.86 20.30
N LEU A 327 -8.54 -18.67 19.45
CA LEU A 327 -9.74 -19.40 19.86
C LEU A 327 -9.38 -20.75 20.50
N PRO A 328 -9.93 -21.09 21.68
CA PRO A 328 -9.63 -22.36 22.37
C PRO A 328 -9.94 -23.63 21.57
N SER A 329 -10.82 -23.54 20.57
CA SER A 329 -11.21 -24.67 19.72
C SER A 329 -10.30 -24.90 18.52
N GLN A 330 -9.30 -24.03 18.29
CA GLN A 330 -8.47 -24.06 17.09
C GLN A 330 -7.10 -24.67 17.36
N VAL A 331 -6.55 -25.25 16.28
CA VAL A 331 -5.20 -25.83 16.27
C VAL A 331 -4.16 -24.72 16.38
N GLY A 332 -3.39 -24.71 17.47
CA GLY A 332 -2.38 -23.69 17.77
C GLY A 332 -2.72 -22.80 18.96
N HIS A 333 -3.89 -22.93 19.59
CA HIS A 333 -4.19 -22.18 20.80
C HIS A 333 -3.16 -22.39 21.92
N ASP A 334 -2.61 -23.61 22.01
CA ASP A 334 -1.57 -24.02 22.96
C ASP A 334 -0.23 -23.28 22.77
N ILE A 335 -0.01 -22.66 21.62
CA ILE A 335 1.23 -21.94 21.30
C ILE A 335 1.04 -20.42 21.17
N HIS A 336 -0.11 -19.90 21.60
CA HIS A 336 -0.49 -18.49 21.48
C HIS A 336 0.59 -17.51 21.96
N GLU A 337 1.08 -17.69 23.18
CA GLU A 337 2.07 -16.80 23.81
C GLU A 337 3.42 -16.85 23.07
N ARG A 338 3.84 -18.03 22.60
CA ARG A 338 5.07 -18.18 21.80
C ARG A 338 4.97 -17.48 20.44
N VAL A 339 3.79 -17.56 19.81
CA VAL A 339 3.50 -16.83 18.56
C VAL A 339 3.50 -15.32 18.80
N GLU A 340 2.93 -14.84 19.92
CA GLU A 340 2.99 -13.42 20.28
C GLU A 340 4.44 -12.95 20.41
N GLN A 341 5.24 -13.63 21.23
CA GLN A 341 6.64 -13.29 21.46
C GLN A 341 7.45 -13.27 20.16
N SER A 342 7.35 -14.34 19.36
CA SER A 342 8.12 -14.45 18.12
C SER A 342 7.69 -13.43 17.05
N VAL A 343 6.40 -13.04 16.99
CA VAL A 343 5.95 -11.94 16.11
C VAL A 343 6.54 -10.60 16.55
N LEU A 344 6.56 -10.32 17.86
CA LEU A 344 7.15 -9.10 18.41
C LEU A 344 8.63 -9.02 18.04
N GLU A 345 9.39 -10.09 18.31
CA GLU A 345 10.82 -10.15 18.01
C GLU A 345 11.10 -10.06 16.50
N PHE A 346 10.30 -10.74 15.66
CA PHE A 346 10.46 -10.69 14.20
C PHE A 346 10.28 -9.27 13.67
N ASN A 347 9.22 -8.60 14.10
CA ASN A 347 8.91 -7.25 13.66
C ASN A 347 9.94 -6.24 14.14
N ASP A 348 10.50 -6.42 15.34
CA ASP A 348 11.57 -5.57 15.86
C ASP A 348 12.87 -5.74 15.10
N TYR A 349 13.26 -6.98 14.80
CA TYR A 349 14.42 -7.24 13.95
C TYR A 349 14.20 -6.71 12.53
N LEU A 350 13.01 -6.87 11.95
CA LEU A 350 12.71 -6.39 10.60
C LEU A 350 12.76 -4.86 10.52
N ARG A 351 12.13 -4.15 11.46
CA ARG A 351 12.16 -2.67 11.50
C ARG A 351 13.59 -2.13 11.54
N LYS A 352 14.42 -2.68 12.44
CA LYS A 352 15.84 -2.30 12.57
C LYS A 352 16.63 -2.69 11.32
N GLY A 353 16.37 -3.89 10.80
CA GLY A 353 17.04 -4.45 9.64
C GLY A 353 16.78 -3.66 8.35
N VAL A 354 15.54 -3.30 8.06
CA VAL A 354 15.18 -2.49 6.88
C VAL A 354 15.82 -1.10 6.98
N LYS A 355 15.82 -0.47 8.17
CA LYS A 355 16.50 0.83 8.37
C LYS A 355 18.01 0.73 8.11
N ASN A 356 18.66 -0.33 8.58
CA ASN A 356 20.08 -0.55 8.32
C ASN A 356 20.34 -0.85 6.84
N LEU A 357 19.46 -1.62 6.20
CA LEU A 357 19.56 -1.97 4.79
C LEU A 357 19.40 -0.73 3.89
N GLU A 358 18.58 0.25 4.29
CA GLU A 358 18.45 1.51 3.55
C GLU A 358 19.74 2.32 3.57
N LEU A 359 20.47 2.31 4.69
CA LEU A 359 21.78 2.96 4.80
C LEU A 359 22.85 2.23 3.97
N GLU A 360 22.76 0.90 3.90
CA GLU A 360 23.68 0.05 3.13
C GLU A 360 23.43 0.16 1.61
N LEU A 361 22.16 0.13 1.19
CA LEU A 361 21.73 0.21 -0.20
C LEU A 361 21.34 1.65 -0.57
N ASN A 362 22.32 2.56 -0.52
CA ASN A 362 22.10 4.00 -0.68
C ASN A 362 21.57 4.43 -2.07
N ASP A 363 21.59 3.55 -3.06
CA ASP A 363 21.05 3.75 -4.40
C ASP A 363 19.58 3.30 -4.52
N SER A 364 18.96 2.87 -3.42
CA SER A 364 17.64 2.24 -3.39
C SER A 364 16.63 2.97 -2.49
N ASN A 365 15.34 2.82 -2.81
CA ASN A 365 14.22 3.26 -1.98
C ASN A 365 13.68 2.05 -1.20
N LEU A 366 13.81 2.06 0.13
CA LEU A 366 13.28 1.01 0.99
C LEU A 366 12.13 1.56 1.82
N MET A 367 10.98 0.90 1.72
CA MET A 367 9.76 1.27 2.45
C MET A 367 9.34 0.11 3.34
N LEU A 368 8.75 0.41 4.49
CA LEU A 368 8.21 -0.59 5.41
C LEU A 368 6.76 -0.24 5.75
N PHE A 369 5.82 -1.11 5.39
CA PHE A 369 4.45 -1.02 5.85
C PHE A 369 4.29 -1.81 7.15
N ASP A 370 3.95 -1.13 8.23
CA ASP A 370 3.72 -1.77 9.53
C ASP A 370 2.32 -2.38 9.60
N LEU A 371 2.16 -3.55 8.96
CA LEU A 371 0.95 -4.34 8.97
C LEU A 371 0.54 -4.74 10.40
N ASN A 372 1.50 -4.94 11.31
CA ASN A 372 1.22 -5.21 12.72
C ASN A 372 0.39 -4.09 13.36
N LYS A 373 0.87 -2.85 13.24
CA LYS A 373 0.18 -1.67 13.80
C LYS A 373 -1.16 -1.42 13.10
N PHE A 374 -1.20 -1.53 11.76
CA PHE A 374 -2.45 -1.41 11.01
C PHE A 374 -3.50 -2.42 11.48
N TRP A 375 -3.09 -3.68 11.62
CA TRP A 375 -4.02 -4.75 11.98
C TRP A 375 -4.47 -4.64 13.44
N ASN A 376 -3.59 -4.25 14.36
CA ASN A 376 -3.98 -3.93 15.74
C ASN A 376 -5.01 -2.78 15.80
N LEU A 377 -4.84 -1.74 14.98
CA LEU A 377 -5.80 -0.64 14.89
C LEU A 377 -7.17 -1.14 14.39
N LEU A 378 -7.19 -1.96 13.33
CA LEU A 378 -8.41 -2.57 12.80
C LEU A 378 -9.10 -3.46 13.83
N LEU A 379 -8.36 -4.31 14.54
CA LEU A 379 -8.91 -5.20 15.55
C LEU A 379 -9.42 -4.44 16.79
N THR A 380 -8.85 -3.27 17.08
CA THR A 380 -9.26 -2.42 18.21
C THR A 380 -10.50 -1.58 17.87
N TYR A 381 -10.59 -1.09 16.64
CA TYR A 381 -11.68 -0.24 16.18
C TYR A 381 -12.34 -0.77 14.88
N PRO A 382 -12.87 -2.01 14.87
CA PRO A 382 -13.35 -2.64 13.63
C PRO A 382 -14.47 -1.83 12.95
N GLU A 383 -15.24 -1.10 13.74
CA GLU A 383 -16.42 -0.36 13.33
C GLU A 383 -16.06 0.83 12.44
N LEU A 384 -14.87 1.43 12.67
CA LEU A 384 -14.34 2.50 11.82
C LEU A 384 -14.02 2.00 10.40
N PHE A 385 -13.80 0.69 10.25
CA PHE A 385 -13.44 0.04 8.99
C PHE A 385 -14.61 -0.73 8.38
N GLY A 386 -15.80 -0.68 8.97
CA GLY A 386 -16.96 -1.47 8.52
C GLY A 386 -16.78 -2.98 8.73
N ILE A 387 -15.86 -3.39 9.61
CA ILE A 387 -15.69 -4.78 10.04
C ILE A 387 -16.68 -5.03 11.17
N THR A 388 -17.43 -6.13 11.07
CA THR A 388 -18.51 -6.50 12.01
C THR A 388 -18.10 -7.59 12.99
N ASP A 389 -17.07 -8.38 12.65
CA ASP A 389 -16.56 -9.44 13.50
C ASP A 389 -15.09 -9.72 13.20
N ILE A 390 -14.30 -9.80 14.27
CA ILE A 390 -12.85 -9.98 14.23
C ILE A 390 -12.41 -11.38 14.71
N SER A 391 -13.34 -12.30 14.95
CA SER A 391 -13.04 -13.63 15.49
C SER A 391 -13.73 -14.75 14.71
N ARG A 392 -14.95 -14.53 14.22
CA ARG A 392 -15.62 -15.50 13.37
C ARG A 392 -15.01 -15.49 11.97
N PHE A 393 -14.75 -16.69 11.46
CA PHE A 393 -14.33 -16.95 10.07
C PHE A 393 -15.23 -17.99 9.40
N ARG A 394 -16.29 -18.43 10.09
CA ARG A 394 -17.30 -19.35 9.58
C ARG A 394 -18.63 -19.12 10.27
N ILE A 395 -19.67 -18.87 9.48
CA ILE A 395 -21.05 -18.70 9.94
C ILE A 395 -22.01 -19.21 8.87
N THR A 396 -23.18 -19.71 9.29
CA THR A 396 -24.29 -20.04 8.40
C THR A 396 -25.53 -19.24 8.80
N ILE A 397 -26.23 -18.67 7.82
CA ILE A 397 -27.52 -17.98 8.00
C ILE A 397 -28.56 -18.77 7.21
N ASP A 398 -29.61 -19.24 7.87
CA ASP A 398 -30.67 -20.07 7.28
C ASP A 398 -30.12 -21.28 6.48
N GLY A 399 -29.08 -21.92 7.03
CA GLY A 399 -28.43 -23.08 6.42
C GLY A 399 -27.50 -22.77 5.23
N ARG A 400 -27.26 -21.49 4.91
CA ARG A 400 -26.39 -21.07 3.80
C ARG A 400 -25.13 -20.37 4.30
N LEU A 401 -24.02 -20.55 3.58
CA LEU A 401 -22.78 -19.81 3.80
C LEU A 401 -22.86 -18.46 3.08
N PRO A 402 -22.91 -17.34 3.81
CA PRO A 402 -22.84 -16.01 3.21
C PRO A 402 -21.41 -15.72 2.73
N ASN A 403 -21.24 -14.69 1.88
CA ASN A 403 -19.90 -14.17 1.58
C ASN A 403 -19.39 -13.40 2.81
N PHE A 404 -18.35 -13.92 3.46
CA PHE A 404 -17.84 -13.41 4.73
C PHE A 404 -17.28 -11.99 4.64
N GLY A 405 -16.60 -11.62 3.54
CA GLY A 405 -16.15 -10.25 3.35
C GLY A 405 -17.30 -9.27 3.16
N ARG A 406 -18.40 -9.66 2.48
CA ARG A 406 -19.61 -8.82 2.37
C ARG A 406 -20.30 -8.59 3.72
N MET A 407 -20.14 -9.52 4.64
CA MET A 407 -20.63 -9.37 6.01
C MET A 407 -19.72 -8.51 6.88
N GLY A 408 -18.51 -8.18 6.42
CA GLY A 408 -17.51 -7.49 7.23
C GLY A 408 -16.80 -8.40 8.22
N LEU A 409 -16.68 -9.71 7.99
CA LEU A 409 -15.80 -10.54 8.81
C LEU A 409 -14.34 -10.20 8.49
N ALA A 410 -13.47 -10.06 9.49
CA ALA A 410 -12.06 -9.75 9.27
C ALA A 410 -11.27 -10.91 8.65
N TYR A 411 -11.74 -12.14 8.83
CA TYR A 411 -11.07 -13.38 8.43
C TYR A 411 -11.96 -14.23 7.54
N HIS A 412 -11.38 -14.90 6.53
CA HIS A 412 -12.10 -15.87 5.69
C HIS A 412 -11.92 -17.32 6.14
N ASP A 413 -10.80 -17.61 6.77
CA ASP A 413 -10.53 -18.86 7.46
C ASP A 413 -9.86 -18.55 8.82
N ASN A 414 -9.32 -19.54 9.51
CA ASN A 414 -8.78 -19.31 10.85
C ASN A 414 -7.45 -18.52 10.87
N GLN A 415 -6.81 -18.25 9.74
CA GLN A 415 -5.48 -17.63 9.68
C GLN A 415 -5.34 -16.50 8.64
N HIS A 416 -6.21 -16.46 7.64
CA HIS A 416 -6.13 -15.52 6.53
C HIS A 416 -7.27 -14.50 6.57
N VAL A 417 -6.95 -13.28 6.18
CA VAL A 417 -7.88 -12.15 6.16
C VAL A 417 -8.93 -12.32 5.07
N SER A 418 -10.14 -11.81 5.30
CA SER A 418 -11.17 -11.74 4.27
C SER A 418 -10.78 -10.78 3.14
N TRP A 419 -11.50 -10.81 2.02
CA TRP A 419 -11.24 -9.87 0.93
C TRP A 419 -11.51 -8.42 1.32
N SER A 420 -12.47 -8.14 2.21
CA SER A 420 -12.77 -6.78 2.66
C SER A 420 -11.61 -6.23 3.51
N SER A 421 -11.03 -7.07 4.35
CA SER A 421 -9.80 -6.74 5.06
C SER A 421 -8.58 -6.62 4.15
N ALA A 422 -8.48 -7.46 3.12
CA ALA A 422 -7.42 -7.37 2.11
C ALA A 422 -7.48 -6.05 1.33
N GLU A 423 -8.68 -5.59 0.97
CA GLU A 423 -8.90 -4.27 0.35
C GLU A 423 -8.44 -3.13 1.27
N LEU A 424 -8.77 -3.20 2.56
CA LEU A 424 -8.35 -2.19 3.54
C LEU A 424 -6.82 -2.15 3.69
N ILE A 425 -6.16 -3.31 3.73
CA ILE A 425 -4.69 -3.39 3.71
C ILE A 425 -4.14 -2.73 2.45
N ALA A 426 -4.66 -3.09 1.28
CA ALA A 426 -4.21 -2.54 0.00
C ALA A 426 -4.39 -1.02 -0.08
N ARG A 427 -5.50 -0.49 0.45
CA ARG A 427 -5.77 0.94 0.51
C ARG A 427 -4.75 1.69 1.38
N SER A 428 -4.44 1.15 2.55
CA SER A 428 -3.44 1.72 3.45
C SER A 428 -2.02 1.66 2.86
N VAL A 429 -1.67 0.55 2.21
CA VAL A 429 -0.41 0.39 1.49
C VAL A 429 -0.30 1.41 0.35
N ASN A 430 -1.37 1.58 -0.44
CA ASN A 430 -1.41 2.61 -1.49
C ASN A 430 -1.17 4.02 -0.92
N GLY A 431 -1.80 4.35 0.22
CA GLY A 431 -1.57 5.62 0.91
C GLY A 431 -0.10 5.80 1.36
N LEU A 432 0.55 4.73 1.80
CA LEU A 432 1.98 4.74 2.15
C LEU A 432 2.84 5.00 0.91
N LEU A 433 2.63 4.24 -0.17
CA LEU A 433 3.37 4.36 -1.42
C LEU A 433 3.23 5.77 -2.04
N LEU A 434 2.01 6.32 -2.03
CA LEU A 434 1.77 7.70 -2.45
C LEU A 434 2.58 8.69 -1.60
N ARG A 435 2.58 8.55 -0.27
CA ARG A 435 3.35 9.46 0.60
C ARG A 435 4.86 9.34 0.43
N HIS A 436 5.37 8.21 -0.04
CA HIS A 436 6.78 8.09 -0.43
C HIS A 436 7.08 8.59 -1.85
N SER A 437 6.05 8.93 -2.64
CA SER A 437 6.23 9.29 -4.04
C SER A 437 6.84 10.67 -4.21
N ALA A 438 7.83 10.76 -5.10
CA ALA A 438 8.47 12.00 -5.50
C ALA A 438 7.44 13.02 -6.02
N SER A 439 6.40 12.58 -6.74
CA SER A 439 5.34 13.47 -7.21
C SER A 439 4.53 14.13 -6.09
N LEU A 440 4.56 13.61 -4.87
CA LEU A 440 3.88 14.17 -3.70
C LEU A 440 4.85 14.87 -2.74
N GLN A 441 6.11 14.44 -2.71
CA GLN A 441 7.13 15.00 -1.84
C GLN A 441 7.92 16.16 -2.46
N LEU A 442 8.07 16.17 -3.78
CA LEU A 442 8.93 17.11 -4.52
C LEU A 442 8.17 17.96 -5.53
N SER A 443 6.88 17.69 -5.79
CA SER A 443 6.20 18.41 -6.86
C SER A 443 5.86 19.85 -6.47
N ASN A 444 6.09 20.74 -7.43
CA ASN A 444 5.28 21.94 -7.63
C ASN A 444 3.99 21.51 -8.36
N ALA A 445 3.22 20.56 -7.82
CA ALA A 445 1.96 20.16 -8.47
C ALA A 445 1.18 21.43 -8.82
N THR A 446 0.96 21.65 -10.12
CA THR A 446 0.01 22.67 -10.56
C THR A 446 -1.34 22.21 -10.02
N GLU A 447 -1.78 22.80 -8.92
CA GLU A 447 -3.16 22.71 -8.48
C GLU A 447 -4.01 23.09 -9.70
N THR A 448 -4.71 22.13 -10.29
CA THR A 448 -5.96 22.47 -10.95
C THR A 448 -6.91 22.86 -9.83
N GLU A 449 -7.13 24.16 -9.73
CA GLU A 449 -7.96 24.84 -8.73
C GLU A 449 -9.18 24.01 -8.31
N TYR A 450 -9.43 23.98 -7.00
CA TYR A 450 -10.77 23.79 -6.49
C TYR A 450 -11.63 24.94 -7.02
N THR A 451 -12.29 24.75 -8.17
CA THR A 451 -13.45 25.56 -8.51
C THR A 451 -14.53 25.21 -7.50
N ALA A 452 -14.79 26.15 -6.60
CA ALA A 452 -15.84 26.10 -5.58
C ALA A 452 -17.23 25.83 -6.17
#